data_AF-A0ABD6GE21-F1
#
_entry.id   AF-A0ABD6GE21-F1
#
_cell.length_a   1.000
_cell.length_b   1.000
_cell.length_c   1.000
_cell.angle_alpha   90.00
_cell.angle_beta   90.00
_cell.angle_gamma   90.00
#
_symmetry.space_group_name_H-M   'P 1'
#
loop_
_entity.id
_entity.type
_entity.pdbx_description
1 polymer ?
#
loop_
_entity_poly.entity_id
_entity_poly.type
_entity_poly.pdbx_seq_one_letter_code
_entity_poly.pdbx_strand_id
1 'polypeptide(L)'
;MTPLASNPAVTDPNATLTPAQREALLAIRFYRFNGRERGGWRVGNLSITAATIKALINHGLVLERGNRNPLTLTTAGELAADKLKGSGL
;
A
#
# COMPACT_ATOMS: atom_id res chain seq x y z
N MET A 1 10.86 4.67 -13.90
CA MET A 1 9.52 4.98 -13.36
C MET A 1 8.49 4.53 -14.38
N THR A 2 7.52 3.71 -13.99
CA THR A 2 6.38 3.36 -14.86
C THR A 2 5.38 4.51 -14.84
N PRO A 3 4.92 5.02 -16.00
CA PRO A 3 3.85 6.01 -16.05
C PRO A 3 2.60 5.53 -15.32
N LEU A 4 1.89 6.42 -14.62
CA LEU A 4 0.69 6.05 -13.84
C LEU A 4 -0.36 5.33 -14.69
N ALA A 5 -0.57 5.80 -15.93
CA ALA A 5 -1.51 5.21 -16.88
C ALA A 5 -1.10 3.81 -17.39
N SER A 6 0.16 3.41 -17.17
CA SER A 6 0.70 2.11 -17.58
C SER A 6 1.02 1.20 -16.39
N ASN A 7 0.74 1.64 -15.15
CA ASN A 7 0.95 0.82 -13.98
C ASN A 7 -0.32 -0.01 -13.68
N PRO A 8 -0.30 -1.34 -13.88
CA PRO A 8 -1.49 -2.18 -13.67
C PRO A 8 -2.00 -2.11 -12.23
N ALA A 9 -1.11 -1.90 -11.26
CA ALA A 9 -1.48 -1.74 -9.86
C ALA A 9 -2.24 -0.43 -9.57
N VAL A 10 -2.28 0.52 -10.53
CA VAL A 10 -3.07 1.74 -10.50
C VAL A 10 -4.31 1.61 -11.39
N THR A 11 -4.18 1.05 -12.60
CA THR A 11 -5.30 0.98 -13.55
C THR A 11 -6.35 -0.05 -13.14
N ASP A 12 -5.91 -1.23 -12.68
CA ASP A 12 -6.74 -2.32 -12.18
C ASP A 12 -6.12 -2.98 -10.92
N PRO A 13 -6.25 -2.32 -9.75
CA PRO A 13 -5.69 -2.83 -8.51
C PRO A 13 -6.39 -4.11 -8.02
N ASN A 14 -7.63 -4.39 -8.43
CA ASN A 14 -8.35 -5.59 -8.00
C ASN A 14 -7.81 -6.87 -8.65
N ALA A 15 -7.46 -6.80 -9.93
CA ALA A 15 -6.84 -7.92 -10.64
C ALA A 15 -5.33 -8.03 -10.37
N THR A 16 -4.67 -6.90 -10.10
CA THR A 16 -3.19 -6.87 -9.96
C THR A 16 -2.71 -7.21 -8.55
N LEU A 17 -3.39 -6.71 -7.52
CA LEU A 17 -2.93 -6.81 -6.14
C LEU A 17 -3.58 -8.00 -5.43
N THR A 18 -2.78 -8.73 -4.65
CA THR A 18 -3.31 -9.78 -3.79
C THR A 18 -4.25 -9.20 -2.72
N PRO A 19 -5.17 -9.98 -2.13
CA PRO A 19 -6.02 -9.51 -1.02
C PRO A 19 -5.22 -8.84 0.11
N ALA A 20 -4.10 -9.44 0.52
CA ALA A 20 -3.23 -8.90 1.57
C ALA A 20 -2.57 -7.57 1.18
N GLN A 21 -2.19 -7.40 -0.10
CA GLN A 21 -1.65 -6.13 -0.60
C GLN A 21 -2.72 -5.03 -0.62
N ARG A 22 -3.96 -5.36 -1.03
CA ARG A 22 -5.10 -4.42 -1.03
C ARG A 22 -5.43 -3.97 0.39
N GLU A 23 -5.55 -4.92 1.31
CA GLU A 23 -5.78 -4.63 2.74
C GLU A 23 -4.67 -3.75 3.32
N ALA A 24 -3.41 -4.11 3.07
CA ALA A 24 -2.26 -3.34 3.52
C ALA A 24 -2.26 -1.91 2.97
N LEU A 25 -2.54 -1.72 1.67
CA LEU A 25 -2.59 -0.41 1.04
C LEU A 25 -3.69 0.47 1.67
N LEU A 26 -4.88 -0.10 1.88
CA LEU A 26 -5.99 0.59 2.54
C LEU A 26 -5.69 0.91 4.00
N ALA A 27 -5.04 0.01 4.72
CA ALA A 27 -4.64 0.21 6.10
C ALA A 27 -3.61 1.34 6.24
N ILE A 28 -2.58 1.40 5.39
CA ILE A 28 -1.58 2.47 5.43
C ILE A 28 -2.23 3.83 5.13
N ARG A 29 -3.23 3.86 4.25
CA ARG A 29 -4.00 5.09 3.95
C ARG A 29 -4.84 5.55 5.13
N PHE A 30 -5.49 4.61 5.82
CA PHE A 30 -6.42 4.92 6.89
C PHE A 30 -5.71 5.25 8.22
N TYR A 31 -4.72 4.45 8.60
CA TYR A 31 -4.04 4.59 9.88
C TYR A 31 -2.91 5.60 9.80
N ARG A 32 -3.01 6.62 10.66
CA ARG A 32 -1.95 7.64 10.83
C ARG A 32 -0.70 7.12 11.52
N PHE A 33 -0.72 5.89 12.07
CA PHE A 33 0.39 5.32 12.81
C PHE A 33 0.85 4.00 12.19
N ASN A 34 2.14 3.94 11.89
CA ASN A 34 2.80 2.71 11.48
C ASN A 34 4.25 2.67 11.95
N GLY A 35 4.85 1.49 11.98
CA GLY A 35 6.20 1.26 12.46
C GLY A 35 6.72 -0.13 12.16
N ARG A 36 8.04 -0.31 12.26
CA ARG A 36 8.68 -1.63 12.10
C ARG A 36 8.36 -2.54 13.30
N GLU A 37 8.16 -3.82 13.03
CA GLU A 37 8.02 -4.89 14.01
C GLU A 37 8.92 -6.07 13.62
N ARG A 38 9.13 -7.04 14.51
CA ARG A 38 9.93 -8.24 14.22
C ARG A 38 9.31 -9.00 13.04
N GLY A 39 9.98 -8.95 11.88
CA GLY A 39 9.57 -9.67 10.67
C GLY A 39 8.56 -8.94 9.77
N GLY A 40 8.20 -7.69 10.09
CA GLY A 40 7.22 -6.96 9.31
C GLY A 40 6.96 -5.54 9.80
N TRP A 41 5.70 -5.14 9.67
CA TRP A 41 5.25 -3.79 9.89
C TRP A 41 3.96 -3.81 10.70
N ARG A 42 3.89 -2.94 11.71
CA ARG A 42 2.65 -2.61 12.39
C ARG A 42 2.03 -1.40 11.69
N VAL A 43 0.78 -1.51 11.27
CA VAL A 43 0.00 -0.41 10.69
C VAL A 43 -1.34 -0.40 11.41
N GLY A 44 -1.60 0.62 12.22
CA GLY A 44 -2.79 0.56 13.06
C GLY A 44 -2.71 -0.59 14.07
N ASN A 45 -3.79 -1.38 14.08
CA ASN A 45 -3.88 -2.65 14.81
C ASN A 45 -3.42 -3.87 13.99
N LEU A 46 -3.02 -3.70 12.73
CA LEU A 46 -2.67 -4.79 11.81
C LEU A 46 -1.17 -5.06 11.81
N SER A 47 -0.81 -6.35 11.71
CA SER A 47 0.55 -6.80 11.46
C SER A 47 0.66 -7.25 10.00
N ILE A 48 1.52 -6.58 9.25
CA ILE A 48 1.71 -6.77 7.81
C ILE A 48 3.10 -7.34 7.56
N THR A 49 3.21 -8.38 6.74
CA THR A 49 4.49 -9.01 6.45
C THR A 49 5.43 -8.08 5.69
N ALA A 50 6.74 -8.24 5.91
CA ALA A 50 7.74 -7.49 5.15
C ALA A 50 7.62 -7.72 3.62
N ALA A 51 7.22 -8.93 3.20
CA ALA A 51 7.01 -9.28 1.80
C ALA A 51 5.88 -8.47 1.16
N THR A 52 4.75 -8.29 1.86
CA THR A 52 3.62 -7.49 1.38
C THR A 52 4.03 -6.03 1.18
N ILE A 53 4.71 -5.42 2.14
CA ILE A 53 5.17 -4.02 2.02
C ILE A 53 6.20 -3.87 0.90
N LYS A 54 7.16 -4.81 0.79
CA LYS A 54 8.13 -4.82 -0.30
C LYS A 54 7.46 -4.89 -1.68
N ALA A 55 6.42 -5.71 -1.82
CA ALA A 55 5.67 -5.79 -3.06
C ALA A 55 4.95 -4.46 -3.39
N LEU A 56 4.33 -3.81 -2.41
CA LEU A 56 3.70 -2.49 -2.61
C LEU A 56 4.72 -1.40 -2.99
N ILE A 57 5.92 -1.45 -2.42
CA ILE A 57 7.04 -0.57 -2.82
C ILE A 57 7.47 -0.87 -4.26
N ASN A 58 7.58 -2.14 -4.65
CA ASN A 58 7.94 -2.54 -6.02
C ASN A 58 6.90 -2.11 -7.06
N HIS A 59 5.61 -2.10 -6.70
CA HIS A 59 4.56 -1.52 -7.54
C HIS A 59 4.58 0.02 -7.57
N GLY A 60 5.43 0.65 -6.76
CA GLY A 60 5.52 2.11 -6.63
C GLY A 60 4.32 2.73 -5.90
N LEU A 61 3.58 1.96 -5.11
CA LEU A 61 2.39 2.42 -4.39
C LEU A 61 2.70 2.96 -2.99
N VAL A 62 3.78 2.48 -2.38
CA VAL A 62 4.19 2.83 -1.02
C VAL A 62 5.65 3.27 -1.02
N LEU A 63 6.00 4.20 -0.14
CA LEU A 63 7.37 4.56 0.19
C LEU A 63 7.65 4.24 1.65
N GLU A 64 8.87 3.77 1.91
CA GLU A 64 9.46 3.68 3.24
C GLU A 64 10.32 4.92 3.50
N ARG A 65 10.07 5.61 4.61
CA ARG A 65 10.75 6.81 5.10
C ARG A 65 11.30 6.54 6.50
N GLY A 66 12.36 7.24 6.91
CA GLY A 66 13.04 7.00 8.20
C GLY A 66 12.44 7.70 9.43
N ASN A 67 11.27 8.32 9.31
CA ASN A 67 10.66 9.16 10.35
C ASN A 67 9.50 8.45 11.08
N ARG A 68 8.84 9.16 12.01
CA ARG A 68 7.57 8.69 12.60
C ARG A 68 6.57 8.45 11.45
N ASN A 69 6.01 7.24 11.38
CA ASN A 69 5.18 6.74 10.27
C ASN A 69 5.99 6.49 8.99
N PRO A 70 6.91 5.51 9.03
CA PRO A 70 7.79 5.19 7.93
C PRO A 70 7.08 4.82 6.63
N LEU A 71 5.87 4.26 6.67
CA LEU A 71 5.12 3.92 5.47
C LEU A 71 4.17 5.05 5.07
N THR A 72 4.25 5.49 3.81
CA THR A 72 3.35 6.49 3.22
C THR A 72 2.97 6.07 1.80
N LEU A 73 1.74 6.35 1.37
CA LEU A 73 1.33 6.12 -0.01
C LEU A 73 2.03 7.11 -0.95
N THR A 74 2.34 6.67 -2.17
CA THR A 74 2.65 7.56 -3.28
C THR A 74 1.36 8.11 -3.89
N THR A 75 1.46 9.06 -4.82
CA THR A 75 0.33 9.45 -5.67
C THR A 75 -0.31 8.24 -6.38
N ALA A 76 0.50 7.28 -6.82
CA ALA A 76 0.01 6.04 -7.41
C ALA A 76 -0.78 5.20 -6.39
N GLY A 77 -0.26 5.09 -5.17
CA GLY A 77 -0.92 4.40 -4.06
C GLY A 77 -2.28 5.00 -3.72
N GLU A 78 -2.38 6.33 -3.64
CA GLU A 78 -3.65 7.03 -3.35
C GLU A 78 -4.70 6.73 -4.42
N LEU A 79 -4.33 6.84 -5.70
CA LEU A 79 -5.23 6.53 -6.82
C LEU A 79 -5.69 5.06 -6.81
N ALA A 80 -4.76 4.14 -6.55
CA ALA A 80 -5.08 2.72 -6.42
C ALA A 80 -6.04 2.47 -5.24
N ALA A 81 -5.81 3.11 -4.09
CA ALA A 81 -6.66 2.99 -2.92
C ALA A 81 -8.07 3.60 -3.14
N ASP A 82 -8.18 4.70 -3.89
CA ASP A 82 -9.48 5.27 -4.28
C ASP A 82 -10.29 4.29 -5.15
N LYS A 83 -9.66 3.69 -6.15
CA LYS A 83 -10.30 2.66 -6.99
C LYS A 83 -10.77 1.46 -6.17
N LEU A 84 -9.94 0.96 -5.25
CA LEU A 84 -10.30 -0.15 -4.37
C LEU A 84 -11.52 0.15 -3.49
N LYS A 85 -11.67 1.38 -2.99
CA LYS A 85 -12.87 1.80 -2.24
C LYS A 85 -14.09 1.97 -3.14
N GLY A 86 -13.90 2.51 -4.35
CA GLY A 86 -14.99 2.74 -5.30
C GLY A 86 -15.60 1.46 -5.90
N SER A 87 -14.84 0.36 -5.96
CA SER A 87 -15.32 -0.95 -6.43
C SER A 87 -16.07 -1.77 -5.37
N GLY A 88 -16.28 -1.23 -4.16
CA GLY A 88 -16.93 -1.91 -3.03
C GLY A 88 -18.42 -1.61 -2.84
N LEU A 89 -19.12 -1.13 -3.88
CA LEU A 89 -20.57 -0.90 -3.89
C LEU A 89 -21.27 -1.82 -4.87
#